data_AF-A0AAW2BRH1-F1
#
_entry.id   AF-A0AAW2BRH1-F1
#
_cell.length_a   1.000
_cell.length_b   1.000
_cell.length_c   1.000
_cell.angle_alpha   90.00
_cell.angle_beta   90.00
_cell.angle_gamma   90.00
#
_symmetry.space_group_name_H-M   'P 1'
#
loop_
_entity.id
_entity.type
_entity.pdbx_description
1 polymer ?
#
loop_
_entity_poly.entity_id
_entity_poly.type
_entity_poly.pdbx_seq_one_letter_code
_entity_poly.pdbx_strand_id
1 'polypeptide(L)' 'MSSVKKVTLKSSDGEIFQVEETLAMKSQMIKGLIEDDCANNAIPLPNVTSHILSLVIQYCKEHTSSSDSSSSKSNEELKT' A
#
# COMPACT_ATOMS: atom_id res chain seq x y z
N MET A 1 -23.75 3.98 8.34
CA MET A 1 -22.35 3.93 8.79
C MET A 1 -21.55 3.26 7.70
N SER A 2 -20.52 3.93 7.17
CA SER A 2 -19.64 3.31 6.19
C SER A 2 -18.82 2.24 6.90
N SER A 3 -19.08 0.97 6.63
CA SER A 3 -18.25 -0.12 7.14
C SER A 3 -16.85 0.02 6.56
N VAL A 4 -15.84 0.15 7.43
CA VAL A 4 -14.44 0.13 7.01
C VAL A 4 -14.13 -1.29 6.52
N LYS A 5 -14.12 -1.46 5.21
CA LYS A 5 -13.69 -2.70 4.59
C LYS A 5 -12.17 -2.82 4.77
N LYS A 6 -11.74 -4.02 5.17
CA LYS A 6 -10.33 -4.35 5.36
C LYS A 6 -9.91 -5.39 4.34
N VAL A 7 -8.73 -5.22 3.79
CA VAL A 7 -8.08 -6.19 2.90
C VAL A 7 -6.92 -6.84 3.62
N THR A 8 -6.64 -8.07 3.22
CA THR A 8 -5.56 -8.87 3.78
C THR A 8 -4.47 -8.96 2.73
N LEU A 9 -3.27 -8.52 3.06
CA LEU A 9 -2.09 -8.58 2.20
C LEU A 9 -1.11 -9.60 2.78
N LYS A 10 -0.52 -10.46 1.95
CA LYS A 10 0.49 -11.43 2.36
C LYS A 10 1.82 -11.06 1.73
N SER A 11 2.86 -10.88 2.53
CA SER A 11 4.20 -10.58 2.06
C SER A 11 4.91 -11.81 1.48
N SER A 12 6.04 -11.60 0.82
CA SER A 12 6.85 -12.65 0.20
C SER A 12 7.44 -13.65 1.19
N ASP A 13 7.71 -13.19 2.41
CA ASP A 13 8.16 -13.97 3.57
C ASP A 13 7.00 -14.65 4.32
N GLY A 14 5.77 -14.48 3.84
CA GLY A 14 4.60 -15.19 4.32
C GLY A 14 3.86 -14.52 5.47
N GLU A 15 4.29 -13.33 5.91
CA GLU A 15 3.57 -12.54 6.91
C GLU A 15 2.29 -11.92 6.34
N ILE A 16 1.30 -11.71 7.21
CA ILE A 16 -0.03 -11.27 6.82
C ILE A 16 -0.34 -9.92 7.49
N PHE A 17 -0.80 -8.97 6.68
CA PHE A 17 -1.11 -7.61 7.08
C PHE A 17 -2.57 -7.30 6.77
N GLN A 18 -3.30 -6.82 7.77
CA GLN A 18 -4.67 -6.36 7.59
C GLN A 18 -4.69 -4.83 7.55
N VAL A 19 -5.16 -4.29 6.42
CA VAL A 19 -5.19 -2.84 6.17
C VAL A 19 -6.55 -2.40 5.66
N GLU A 20 -6.87 -1.12 5.81
CA GLU A 20 -8.12 -0.61 5.24
C GLU A 20 -8.06 -0.66 3.72
N GLU A 21 -9.17 -1.08 3.11
CA GLU A 21 -9.30 -1.13 1.66
C GLU A 21 -9.03 0.26 1.05
N THR A 22 -9.50 1.33 1.68
CA THR A 22 -9.26 2.72 1.26
C THR A 22 -7.78 3.10 1.21
N LEU A 23 -6.97 2.59 2.15
CA LEU A 23 -5.52 2.76 2.20
C LEU A 23 -4.83 1.94 1.11
N ALA A 24 -5.24 0.68 0.95
CA ALA A 24 -4.70 -0.21 -0.05
C ALA A 24 -5.02 0.24 -1.48
N MET A 25 -6.22 0.75 -1.71
CA MET A 25 -6.70 1.30 -2.99
C MET A 25 -5.91 2.54 -3.46
N LYS A 26 -5.19 3.24 -2.55
CA LYS A 26 -4.29 4.32 -2.95
C LYS A 26 -3.06 3.83 -3.70
N SER A 27 -2.63 2.60 -3.44
CA SER A 27 -1.58 1.98 -4.22
C SER A 27 -2.18 1.42 -5.51
N GLN A 28 -1.82 1.99 -6.66
CA GLN A 28 -2.29 1.49 -7.96
C GLN A 28 -1.98 0.00 -8.16
N MET A 29 -0.86 -0.47 -7.61
CA MET A 29 -0.47 -1.87 -7.66
C MET A 29 -1.46 -2.77 -6.90
N ILE A 30 -1.84 -2.37 -5.69
CA ILE A 30 -2.74 -3.17 -4.84
C ILE A 30 -4.19 -3.04 -5.32
N LYS A 31 -4.59 -1.87 -5.83
CA LYS A 31 -5.91 -1.64 -6.41
C LYS A 31 -6.25 -2.68 -7.49
N GLY A 32 -5.36 -2.88 -8.46
CA GLY A 32 -5.58 -3.87 -9.52
C GLY A 32 -5.70 -5.29 -8.97
N LEU A 33 -4.95 -5.61 -7.91
CA LEU A 33 -5.04 -6.91 -7.24
C LEU A 33 -6.34 -7.08 -6.44
N ILE A 34 -6.89 -6.03 -5.83
CA ILE A 34 -8.19 -6.11 -5.13
C ILE A 34 -9.34 -6.26 -6.13
N GLU A 35 -9.27 -5.55 -7.27
CA GLU A 35 -10.30 -5.64 -8.32
C GLU A 35 -10.29 -7.00 -9.03
N ASP A 36 -9.12 -7.59 -9.23
CA ASP A 36 -8.94 -8.92 -9.85
C ASP A 36 -9.19 -10.06 -8.85
N ASP A 37 -8.70 -9.93 -7.61
CA ASP A 37 -8.78 -10.94 -6.54
C ASP A 37 -9.94 -10.65 -5.56
N CYS A 38 -11.12 -10.32 -6.10
CA CYS A 38 -12.34 -9.94 -5.36
C CYS A 38 -12.92 -11.06 -4.44
N ALA A 39 -12.16 -12.13 -4.19
CA ALA A 39 -12.59 -13.37 -3.57
C ALA A 39 -11.93 -13.59 -2.21
N ASN A 40 -12.23 -12.77 -1.20
CA ASN A 40 -12.05 -13.05 0.24
C ASN A 40 -10.66 -13.55 0.74
N ASN A 41 -9.65 -13.66 -0.13
CA ASN A 41 -8.36 -14.27 0.13
C ASN A 41 -7.30 -13.21 0.42
N ALA A 42 -6.18 -13.65 1.00
CA ALA A 42 -5.04 -12.77 1.23
C ALA A 42 -4.32 -12.50 -0.09
N ILE A 43 -4.20 -11.22 -0.47
CA ILE A 43 -3.53 -10.78 -1.70
C ILE A 43 -2.02 -11.02 -1.55
N PRO A 44 -1.41 -11.93 -2.33
CA PRO A 44 0.00 -12.23 -2.23
C PRO A 44 0.85 -11.15 -2.90
N LEU A 45 1.86 -10.66 -2.21
CA LEU A 45 2.86 -9.71 -2.68
C LEU A 45 4.23 -10.41 -2.72
N PRO A 46 4.50 -11.25 -3.75
CA PRO A 46 5.67 -12.13 -3.78
C PRO A 46 7.02 -11.40 -3.88
N ASN A 47 7.01 -10.12 -4.22
CA ASN A 47 8.22 -9.28 -4.32
C ASN A 47 8.37 -8.28 -3.16
N VAL A 48 7.47 -8.32 -2.17
CA VAL A 48 7.46 -7.36 -1.07
C VAL A 48 7.58 -8.12 0.24
N THR A 49 8.71 -7.95 0.93
CA THR A 49 8.90 -8.46 2.28
C THR A 49 8.04 -7.71 3.29
N SER A 50 7.73 -8.33 4.43
CA SER A 50 6.92 -7.75 5.50
C SER A 50 7.43 -6.39 6.00
N HIS A 51 8.75 -6.23 6.11
CA HIS A 51 9.38 -4.96 6.51
C HIS A 51 9.01 -3.81 5.57
N ILE A 52 9.17 -4.03 4.26
CA ILE A 52 8.82 -3.06 3.23
C ILE A 52 7.30 -2.83 3.20
N LEU A 53 6.51 -3.90 3.32
CA LEU A 53 5.05 -3.78 3.35
C LEU A 53 4.57 -2.92 4.52
N SER A 54 5.17 -3.07 5.71
CA SER A 54 4.89 -2.23 6.87
C SER A 54 5.21 -0.75 6.59
N LEU A 55 6.34 -0.46 5.95
CA LEU A 55 6.72 0.91 5.58
C LEU A 55 5.75 1.51 4.57
N VAL A 56 5.30 0.73 3.57
CA VAL A 56 4.30 1.17 2.58
C VAL A 56 2.97 1.47 3.26
N ILE A 57 2.52 0.60 4.16
CA ILE A 57 1.26 0.80 4.90
C ILE A 57 1.35 2.06 5.77
N GLN A 58 2.47 2.26 6.47
CA GLN A 58 2.71 3.46 7.26
C GLN A 58 2.75 4.72 6.39
N TYR A 59 3.45 4.66 5.25
CA TYR A 59 3.51 5.75 4.29
C TYR A 59 2.11 6.10 3.75
N CYS A 60 1.32 5.11 3.36
CA CYS A 60 -0.05 5.31 2.91
C CYS A 60 -0.91 5.96 3.99
N LYS A 61 -0.75 5.58 5.27
CA LYS A 61 -1.44 6.21 6.40
C LYS A 61 -1.08 7.68 6.54
N GLU A 62 0.21 8.01 6.62
CA GLU A 62 0.68 9.39 6.79
C GLU A 62 0.33 10.27 5.58
N HIS A 63 0.53 9.78 4.36
CA HIS A 63 0.19 10.51 3.13
C HIS A 63 -1.31 10.50 2.79
N THR A 64 -2.17 9.88 3.60
CA THR A 64 -3.62 10.20 3.53
C THR A 64 -3.97 11.52 4.17
N SER A 65 -3.10 12.06 5.03
CA SER A 65 -3.31 13.35 5.69
C SER A 65 -2.63 14.52 4.97
N SER A 66 -1.77 14.27 3.98
CA SER A 66 -0.95 15.31 3.31
C SER A 66 -1.47 15.68 1.92
N SER A 67 -2.79 15.83 1.75
CA SER A 67 -3.31 16.60 0.61
C SER A 67 -3.11 18.10 0.75
N ASP A 68 -2.48 18.59 1.82
CA ASP A 68 -2.15 20.00 1.96
C ASP A 68 -0.82 20.20 2.68
N SER A 69 -0.01 21.11 2.14
CA SER A 69 1.27 21.65 2.62
C SER A 69 2.59 20.89 2.36
N SER A 70 3.39 21.55 1.50
CA SER A 70 4.85 21.68 1.56
C SER A 70 5.75 20.64 0.87
N SER A 71 5.97 20.89 -0.43
CA SER A 71 7.29 21.10 -1.08
C SER A 71 8.59 20.49 -0.51
N SER A 72 9.36 19.90 -1.46
CA SER A 72 10.83 19.71 -1.54
C SER A 72 11.35 18.35 -1.02
N LYS A 73 11.96 17.49 -1.83
CA LYS A 73 13.10 17.79 -2.73
C LYS A 73 13.04 17.04 -4.07
N SER A 74 13.20 17.81 -5.15
CA SER A 74 13.96 17.43 -6.33
C SER A 74 15.46 17.31 -6.00
N ASN A 75 16.16 16.30 -6.52
CA ASN A 75 17.54 16.40 -7.03
C ASN A 75 17.77 15.21 -8.00
N GLU A 76 17.82 15.43 -9.32
CA GLU A 76 18.97 15.85 -10.14
C GLU A 76 19.96 14.72 -10.49
N GLU A 77 19.91 14.34 -11.77
CA GLU A 77 21.02 14.06 -12.71
C GLU A 77 22.37 13.53 -12.19
N LEU A 78 22.79 12.37 -12.69
CA LEU A 78 24.22 12.09 -12.93
C LEU A 78 24.42 11.64 -14.38
N LYS A 79 24.97 12.58 -15.15
CA LYS A 79 25.57 12.47 -16.48
C LYS A 79 26.68 11.40 -16.54
N THR A 80 26.70 10.57 -17.58
CA THR A 80 27.85 10.30 -18.48
C THR A 80 27.36 9.56 -19.71
#